data_AF-A0A0P1FT42-F1
#
_entry.id   AF-A0A0P1FT42-F1
#
_cell.length_a   1.000
_cell.length_b   1.000
_cell.length_c   1.000
_cell.angle_alpha   90.00
_cell.angle_beta   90.00
_cell.angle_gamma   90.00
#
_symmetry.space_group_name_H-M   'P 1'
#
loop_
_entity.id
_entity.type
_entity.pdbx_description
1 polymer ?
#
loop_
_entity_poly.entity_id
_entity_poly.type
_entity_poly.pdbx_seq_one_letter_code
_entity_poly.pdbx_strand_id
1 'polypeptide(L)'
;MGLLKQTWVVMVVLSWSSTAIASGCLPPEPPWMPTNADHVRAYADLLRRDAETYFTDVERYFRCLDQQRREVFEQAREVSGDYARVLEFLEEVRN
;
A
#
# COMPACT_ATOMS: atom_id res chain seq x y z
N MET A 1 -13.97 -24.55 37.82
CA MET A 1 -12.74 -23.71 37.73
C MET A 1 -11.87 -23.96 36.49
N GLY A 2 -12.03 -25.05 35.72
CA GLY A 2 -11.28 -25.26 34.47
C GLY A 2 -11.80 -24.43 33.29
N LEU A 3 -13.13 -24.33 33.14
CA LEU A 3 -13.78 -23.57 32.06
C LEU A 3 -13.45 -22.07 32.09
N LEU A 4 -13.35 -21.45 33.27
CA LEU A 4 -13.00 -20.03 33.41
C LEU A 4 -11.55 -19.71 33.03
N LYS A 5 -10.63 -20.67 33.20
CA LYS A 5 -9.23 -20.53 32.80
C LYS A 5 -9.08 -20.70 31.28
N GLN A 6 -9.83 -21.62 30.70
CA GLN A 6 -9.78 -21.92 29.28
C GLN A 6 -10.33 -20.76 28.42
N THR A 7 -11.39 -20.09 28.89
CA THR A 7 -11.91 -18.88 28.23
C THR A 7 -10.91 -17.72 28.28
N TRP A 8 -10.13 -17.61 29.36
CA TRP A 8 -9.09 -16.59 29.50
C TRP A 8 -7.93 -16.79 28.52
N VAL A 9 -7.49 -18.05 28.35
CA VAL A 9 -6.44 -18.39 27.37
C VAL A 9 -6.90 -18.07 25.95
N VAL A 10 -8.15 -18.39 25.58
CA VAL A 10 -8.70 -18.10 24.25
C VAL A 10 -8.78 -16.58 23.99
N MET A 11 -9.19 -15.78 24.98
CA MET A 11 -9.21 -14.31 24.85
C MET A 11 -7.82 -13.69 24.71
N VAL A 12 -6.81 -14.19 25.44
CA VAL A 12 -5.43 -13.72 25.31
C VAL A 12 -4.85 -14.05 23.91
N VAL A 13 -5.11 -15.25 23.40
CA VAL A 13 -4.64 -15.67 22.07
C VAL A 13 -5.29 -14.85 20.94
N LEU A 14 -6.57 -14.50 21.06
CA LEU A 14 -7.26 -13.66 20.07
C LEU A 14 -6.81 -12.18 20.11
N SER A 15 -6.24 -11.71 21.22
CA SER A 15 -5.76 -10.32 21.36
C SER A 15 -4.41 -10.05 20.68
N TRP A 16 -3.71 -11.10 20.25
CA TRP A 16 -2.38 -11.02 19.63
C TRP A 16 -2.37 -11.10 18.11
N SER A 17 -3.52 -11.20 17.45
CA SER A 17 -3.57 -10.96 16.00
C SER A 17 -3.48 -9.47 15.72
N SER A 18 -2.27 -8.91 15.87
CA SER A 18 -1.92 -7.67 15.18
C SER A 18 -1.91 -7.99 13.69
N THR A 19 -3.06 -7.87 13.04
CA THR A 19 -3.09 -7.75 11.59
C THR A 19 -2.38 -6.45 11.27
N ALA A 20 -1.08 -6.53 10.98
CA ALA A 20 -0.40 -5.49 10.25
C ALA A 20 -1.11 -5.40 8.90
N ILE A 21 -2.17 -4.59 8.83
CA ILE A 21 -2.71 -4.15 7.56
C ILE A 21 -1.54 -3.40 6.96
N ALA A 22 -0.85 -4.02 6.00
CA ALA A 22 0.09 -3.30 5.18
C ALA A 22 -0.73 -2.18 4.55
N SER A 23 -0.57 -0.96 5.05
CA SER A 23 -1.21 0.22 4.50
C SER A 23 -0.60 0.42 3.12
N GLY A 24 -1.19 -0.24 2.12
CA GLY A 24 -0.79 -0.05 0.73
C GLY A 24 -1.00 1.40 0.32
N CYS A 25 -0.35 1.81 -0.76
CA CYS A 25 -0.60 3.11 -1.35
C CYS A 25 -2.05 3.14 -1.84
N LEU A 26 -2.89 3.95 -1.18
CA LEU A 26 -4.30 4.08 -1.54
C LEU A 26 -4.46 5.28 -2.49
N PRO A 27 -5.07 5.09 -3.68
CA PRO A 27 -5.31 6.20 -4.57
C PRO A 27 -6.36 7.15 -3.97
N PRO A 28 -6.18 8.49 -4.09
CA PRO A 28 -7.20 9.44 -3.66
C PRO A 28 -8.43 9.35 -4.56
N GLU A 29 -9.60 9.60 -3.98
CA GLU A 29 -10.85 9.64 -4.73
C GLU A 29 -11.00 10.99 -5.45
N PRO A 30 -11.33 11.01 -6.75
CA PRO A 30 -11.57 12.25 -7.47
C PRO A 30 -12.72 13.06 -6.85
N PRO A 31 -12.54 14.37 -6.63
CA PRO A 31 -13.63 15.20 -6.13
C PRO A 31 -14.73 15.34 -7.19
N TRP A 32 -15.94 15.65 -6.74
CA TRP A 32 -17.04 15.97 -7.63
C TRP A 32 -16.76 17.25 -8.43
N MET A 33 -17.08 17.23 -9.72
CA MET A 33 -16.86 18.37 -10.62
C MET A 33 -18.19 18.86 -11.23
N PRO A 34 -18.62 20.11 -10.97
CA PRO A 34 -19.83 20.66 -11.59
C PRO A 34 -19.63 20.92 -13.09
N THR A 35 -20.68 20.66 -13.87
CA THR A 35 -20.73 21.01 -15.30
C THR A 35 -21.45 22.33 -15.59
N ASN A 36 -22.26 22.82 -14.64
CA ASN A 36 -22.97 24.10 -14.74
C ASN A 36 -22.13 25.25 -14.19
N ALA A 37 -21.96 26.31 -14.98
CA ALA A 37 -21.24 27.52 -14.61
C ALA A 37 -21.78 28.20 -13.34
N ASP A 38 -23.09 28.12 -13.06
CA ASP A 38 -23.68 28.70 -11.85
C ASP A 38 -23.17 27.98 -10.59
N HIS A 39 -23.04 26.65 -10.64
CA HIS A 39 -22.45 25.88 -9.56
C HIS A 39 -20.95 26.13 -9.42
N VAL A 40 -20.22 26.30 -10.53
CA VAL A 40 -18.80 26.69 -10.49
C VAL A 40 -18.62 28.03 -9.76
N ARG A 41 -19.45 29.03 -10.06
CA ARG A 41 -19.37 30.35 -9.40
C ARG A 41 -19.79 30.27 -7.93
N ALA A 42 -20.89 29.57 -7.64
CA ALA A 42 -21.42 29.45 -6.27
C ALA A 42 -20.45 28.73 -5.32
N TYR A 43 -19.68 27.76 -5.84
CA TYR A 43 -18.81 26.91 -5.02
C TYR A 43 -17.32 27.11 -5.34
N ALA A 44 -16.92 28.22 -5.96
CA ALA A 44 -15.56 28.43 -6.44
C ALA A 44 -14.47 28.20 -5.37
N ASP A 45 -14.69 28.66 -4.13
CA ASP A 45 -13.73 28.49 -3.05
C ASP A 45 -13.66 27.06 -2.52
N LEU A 46 -14.79 26.33 -2.55
CA LEU A 46 -14.80 24.90 -2.22
C LEU A 46 -14.04 24.11 -3.28
N LEU A 47 -14.34 24.35 -4.56
CA LEU A 47 -13.68 23.68 -5.69
C LEU A 47 -12.17 23.92 -5.71
N ARG A 48 -11.71 25.12 -5.34
CA ARG A 48 -10.26 25.41 -5.20
C ARG A 48 -9.61 24.56 -4.11
N ARG A 49 -10.22 24.51 -2.92
CA ARG A 49 -9.70 23.70 -1.81
C ARG A 49 -9.73 22.21 -2.10
N ASP A 50 -10.79 21.73 -2.76
CA ASP A 50 -10.91 20.33 -3.15
C ASP A 50 -9.82 19.96 -4.15
N ALA A 51 -9.52 20.83 -5.12
CA ALA A 51 -8.42 20.63 -6.05
C ALA A 51 -7.06 20.60 -5.33
N GLU A 52 -6.77 21.57 -4.46
CA GLU A 52 -5.54 21.61 -3.67
C GLU A 52 -5.36 20.33 -2.83
N THR A 53 -6.43 19.89 -2.17
CA THR A 53 -6.43 18.68 -1.33
C THR A 53 -6.19 17.44 -2.19
N TYR A 54 -6.97 17.28 -3.26
CA TYR A 54 -6.85 16.12 -4.15
C TYR A 54 -5.45 15.99 -4.73
N PHE A 55 -4.86 17.07 -5.26
CA PHE A 55 -3.53 16.98 -5.85
C PHE A 55 -2.42 16.78 -4.82
N THR A 56 -2.56 17.33 -3.62
CA THR A 56 -1.66 17.02 -2.50
C THR A 56 -1.69 15.53 -2.16
N ASP A 57 -2.88 14.93 -2.16
CA ASP A 57 -3.04 13.51 -1.88
C ASP A 57 -2.54 12.62 -3.03
N VAL A 58 -2.69 13.05 -4.29
CA VAL A 58 -2.10 12.39 -5.46
C VAL A 58 -0.57 12.37 -5.36
N GLU A 59 0.06 13.48 -4.97
CA GLU A 59 1.51 13.51 -4.76
C GLU A 59 1.95 12.54 -3.66
N ARG A 60 1.22 12.50 -2.54
CA ARG A 60 1.51 11.56 -1.45
C ARG A 60 1.40 10.11 -1.92
N TYR A 61 0.37 9.82 -2.72
CA TYR A 61 0.15 8.50 -3.31
C TYR A 61 1.31 8.09 -4.22
N PHE A 62 1.77 8.98 -5.11
CA PHE A 62 2.90 8.69 -5.99
C PHE A 62 4.21 8.49 -5.23
N ARG A 63 4.48 9.29 -4.20
CA ARG A 63 5.66 9.09 -3.34
C ARG A 63 5.65 7.72 -2.66
N CYS A 64 4.48 7.27 -2.20
CA CYS A 64 4.30 5.92 -1.66
C CYS A 64 4.60 4.84 -2.71
N LEU A 65 4.02 4.96 -3.92
CA LEU A 65 4.24 3.98 -4.98
C LEU A 65 5.71 3.90 -5.41
N ASP A 66 6.39 5.03 -5.48
CA ASP A 66 7.82 5.09 -5.80
C ASP A 66 8.67 4.39 -4.74
N GLN A 67 8.28 4.49 -3.46
CA GLN A 67 8.94 3.74 -2.39
C GLN A 67 8.74 2.24 -2.58
N GLN A 68 7.50 1.78 -2.74
CA GLN A 68 7.21 0.35 -2.95
C GLN A 68 7.93 -0.19 -4.19
N ARG A 69 7.98 0.59 -5.27
CA ARG A 69 8.71 0.22 -6.49
C ARG A 69 10.20 0.02 -6.23
N ARG A 70 10.83 0.91 -5.45
CA ARG A 70 12.26 0.78 -5.08
C ARG A 70 12.51 -0.48 -4.27
N GLU A 71 11.67 -0.74 -3.27
CA GLU A 71 11.78 -1.91 -2.40
C GLU A 71 11.68 -3.22 -3.19
N VAL A 72 10.67 -3.33 -4.07
CA VAL A 72 10.50 -4.50 -4.95
C VAL A 72 11.65 -4.64 -5.95
N PHE A 73 12.17 -3.52 -6.46
CA PHE A 73 13.28 -3.55 -7.41
C PHE A 73 14.57 -4.11 -6.78
N GLU A 74 14.90 -3.70 -5.56
CA GLU A 74 16.06 -4.26 -4.84
C GLU A 74 15.87 -5.75 -4.53
N GLN A 75 14.68 -6.16 -4.10
CA GLN A 75 14.37 -7.58 -3.91
C GLN A 75 14.54 -8.38 -5.20
N ALA A 76 14.00 -7.89 -6.32
CA ALA A 76 14.13 -8.55 -7.61
C ALA A 76 15.59 -8.66 -8.04
N ARG A 77 16.42 -7.64 -7.75
CA ARG A 77 17.85 -7.67 -8.02
C ARG A 77 18.58 -8.76 -7.25
N GLU A 78 18.33 -8.87 -5.95
CA GLU A 78 18.93 -9.90 -5.08
C GLU A 78 18.55 -11.30 -5.56
N VAL A 79 17.25 -11.55 -5.73
CA VAL A 79 16.71 -12.84 -6.16
C VAL A 79 17.24 -13.21 -7.56
N SER A 80 17.35 -12.24 -8.47
CA SER A 80 17.93 -12.48 -9.80
C SER A 80 19.39 -12.93 -9.72
N GLY A 81 20.17 -12.37 -8.78
CA GLY A 81 21.55 -12.78 -8.53
C GLY A 81 21.67 -14.20 -7.99
N ASP A 82 20.73 -14.63 -7.14
CA ASP A 82 20.65 -16.02 -6.67
C ASP A 82 20.33 -16.98 -7.81
N TYR A 83 19.32 -16.66 -8.63
CA TYR A 83 18.97 -17.48 -9.78
C TYR A 83 20.11 -17.59 -10.79
N ALA A 84 20.85 -16.50 -11.04
CA ALA A 84 22.01 -16.53 -11.94
C ALA A 84 23.06 -17.58 -11.50
N ARG A 85 23.40 -17.62 -10.20
CA ARG A 85 24.32 -18.61 -9.63
C ARG A 85 23.80 -20.04 -9.77
N VAL A 86 22.51 -20.25 -9.51
CA VAL A 86 21.89 -21.59 -9.67
C VAL A 86 21.97 -22.04 -11.12
N LEU A 87 21.66 -21.15 -12.07
CA LEU A 87 21.70 -21.47 -13.50
C LEU A 87 23.12 -21.80 -13.95
N GLU A 88 24.13 -21.03 -13.53
CA GLU A 88 25.54 -21.31 -13.81
C GLU A 88 25.95 -22.70 -13.30
N PHE A 89 25.62 -23.03 -12.05
CA PHE A 89 25.90 -24.36 -11.49
C PHE A 89 25.21 -25.49 -12.26
N LEU A 90 23.96 -25.29 -12.70
CA LEU A 90 23.24 -26.28 -13.50
C LEU A 90 23.86 -26.49 -14.88
N GLU A 91 24.48 -25.46 -15.45
CA GLU A 91 25.24 -25.58 -16.70
C GLU A 91 26.53 -26.37 -16.49
N GLU A 92 27.24 -26.15 -15.38
CA GLU A 92 28.44 -26.91 -15.01
C GLU A 92 28.14 -28.40 -14.79
N VAL A 93 27.10 -28.74 -14.03
CA VAL A 93 26.73 -30.14 -13.73
C VAL A 93 26.29 -30.92 -14.97
N ARG A 94 25.79 -30.21 -15.99
CA ARG A 94 25.33 -30.83 -17.24
C ARG A 94 26.48 -31.19 -18.19
N ASN A 95 27.65 -30.57 -18.04
CA ASN A 95 28.86 -30.84 -18.82
C ASN A 95 29.74 -31.92 -18.18
#